data_AF-A0A9D5AQV7-F1
#
_entry.id   AF-A0A9D5AQV7-F1
#
_cell.length_a   1.000
_cell.length_b   1.000
_cell.length_c   1.000
_cell.angle_alpha   90.00
_cell.angle_beta   90.00
_cell.angle_gamma   90.00
#
_symmetry.space_group_name_H-M   'P 1'
#
loop_
_entity.id
_entity.type
_entity.pdbx_description
1 polymer ?
#
loop_
_entity_poly.entity_id
_entity_poly.type
_entity_poly.pdbx_seq_one_letter_code
_entity_poly.pdbx_strand_id
1 'polypeptide(L)'
;MVFSFFLSHFPSYSPWFAGNVLQSAIWYGLVVHFRIYPIIYSIPIILVLDPNFFPSGQKPVLRNWSAVQKERLEDLNGCFTLLNLLKSIFTWNRVIFGLVSGSVFLFCTGLFFCLYGWDFLHEALLYHLTRTDPRHNFSIYFYHIYLHYGHNISVVEKLVSFLPQFLVQLVLIFSFAQDLPFCLFVQTVSFVAFNKVITAQYFVWFFSLLPLILPWSKMKLKWGGLSCILLWIGAQTHWLMWGYLLEFKGKNVFLQLWVAGLMFLAANIFILVMIIRQHKYSSVFKALEYTHSKHTAKLE
;
A
#
# COMPACT_ATOMS: atom_id res chain seq x y z
N MET A 1 17.93 -9.48 -8.84
CA MET A 1 19.19 -9.10 -9.51
C MET A 1 19.36 -7.58 -9.63
N VAL A 2 18.32 -6.82 -10.01
CA VAL A 2 18.39 -5.35 -10.11
C VAL A 2 18.56 -4.65 -8.74
N PHE A 3 17.92 -5.13 -7.67
CA PHE A 3 18.15 -4.59 -6.31
C PHE A 3 19.48 -5.04 -5.69
N SER A 4 19.96 -6.25 -6.00
CA SER A 4 21.33 -6.66 -5.61
C SER A 4 22.39 -5.79 -6.28
N PHE A 5 22.14 -5.29 -7.51
CA PHE A 5 23.06 -4.42 -8.21
C PHE A 5 23.08 -3.00 -7.64
N PHE A 6 21.91 -2.46 -7.28
CA PHE A 6 21.82 -1.15 -6.60
C PHE A 6 22.39 -1.19 -5.18
N LEU A 7 22.22 -2.29 -4.42
CA LEU A 7 22.80 -2.40 -3.08
C LEU A 7 24.28 -2.82 -3.07
N SER A 8 24.81 -3.45 -4.13
CA SER A 8 26.21 -3.88 -4.20
C SER A 8 27.18 -2.81 -4.70
N HIS A 9 26.69 -1.75 -5.34
CA HIS A 9 27.53 -0.67 -5.89
C HIS A 9 27.50 0.63 -5.07
N PHE A 10 26.76 0.68 -3.96
CA PHE A 10 26.99 1.75 -2.99
C PHE A 10 28.23 1.39 -2.15
N PRO A 11 29.28 2.22 -2.14
CA PRO A 11 30.43 1.96 -1.30
C PRO A 11 29.96 1.86 0.15
N SER A 12 30.42 0.83 0.84
CA SER A 12 30.09 0.47 2.24
C SER A 12 30.42 1.56 3.28
N TYR A 13 30.79 2.76 2.84
CA TYR A 13 31.25 3.90 3.63
C TYR A 13 30.64 5.23 3.17
N SER A 14 29.37 5.23 2.74
CA SER A 14 28.60 6.47 2.65
C SER A 14 27.93 6.76 4.00
N PRO A 15 28.30 7.84 4.72
CA PRO A 15 27.63 8.23 5.97
C PRO A 15 26.16 8.62 5.78
N TRP A 16 25.69 8.72 4.52
CA TRP A 16 24.33 9.09 4.16
C TRP A 16 23.30 7.95 4.29
N PHE A 17 23.72 6.71 4.55
CA PHE A 17 22.82 5.56 4.76
C PHE A 17 22.97 4.94 6.16
N ALA A 18 23.31 5.76 7.16
CA ALA A 18 23.16 5.35 8.55
C ALA A 18 21.66 5.28 8.88
N GLY A 19 21.15 4.10 9.25
CA GLY A 19 19.73 3.81 9.52
C GLY A 19 19.12 4.68 10.63
N ASN A 20 18.83 5.94 10.30
CA ASN A 20 18.28 6.93 11.20
C ASN A 20 16.80 7.14 10.85
N VAL A 21 15.93 6.85 11.82
CA VAL A 21 14.48 7.07 11.73
C VAL A 21 14.17 8.50 11.25
N LEU A 22 15.00 9.47 11.67
CA LEU A 22 14.87 10.87 11.26
C LEU A 22 15.01 11.06 9.75
N GLN A 23 16.03 10.45 9.14
CA GLN A 23 16.28 10.59 7.71
C GLN A 23 15.18 9.90 6.90
N SER A 24 14.74 8.72 7.33
CA SER A 24 13.60 8.02 6.73
C SER A 24 12.32 8.86 6.80
N ALA A 25 12.08 9.54 7.93
CA ALA A 25 10.92 10.42 8.10
C ALA A 25 10.97 11.62 7.16
N ILE A 26 12.13 12.26 6.99
CA ILE A 26 12.30 13.38 6.05
C ILE A 26 12.01 12.94 4.62
N TRP A 27 12.63 11.85 4.16
CA TRP A 27 12.39 11.33 2.81
C TRP A 27 10.94 10.92 2.60
N TYR A 28 10.31 10.28 3.59
CA TYR A 28 8.91 9.90 3.50
C TYR A 28 7.99 11.13 3.38
N GLY A 29 8.20 12.16 4.20
CA GLY A 29 7.45 13.43 4.12
C GLY A 29 7.59 14.10 2.74
N LEU A 30 8.80 14.14 2.18
CA LEU A 30 9.04 14.66 0.82
C LEU A 30 8.31 13.84 -0.25
N VAL A 31 8.39 12.51 -0.18
CA VAL A 31 7.72 11.61 -1.15
C VAL A 31 6.21 11.81 -1.13
N VAL A 32 5.60 11.92 0.06
CA VAL A 32 4.16 12.16 0.22
C VAL A 32 3.76 13.56 -0.29
N HIS A 33 4.64 14.56 -0.15
CA HIS A 33 4.38 15.89 -0.71
C HIS A 33 4.40 15.88 -2.25
N PHE A 34 5.39 15.21 -2.88
CA PHE A 34 5.46 15.14 -4.35
C PHE A 34 4.35 14.30 -4.97
N ARG A 35 3.93 13.22 -4.29
CA ARG A 35 2.79 12.40 -4.69
C ARG A 35 2.04 12.01 -3.43
N ILE A 36 0.75 12.30 -3.38
CA ILE A 36 -0.04 12.08 -2.15
C ILE A 36 -0.28 10.60 -1.82
N TYR A 37 -0.39 9.71 -2.83
CA TYR A 37 -0.82 8.32 -2.61
C TYR A 37 0.04 7.48 -1.64
N PRO A 38 1.38 7.65 -1.50
CA PRO A 38 2.19 6.93 -0.52
C PRO A 38 1.79 7.22 0.93
N ILE A 39 0.88 8.17 1.19
CA ILE A 39 0.28 8.38 2.51
C ILE A 39 -0.39 7.10 3.07
N ILE A 40 -0.88 6.21 2.20
CA ILE A 40 -1.48 4.93 2.61
C ILE A 40 -0.47 3.98 3.27
N TYR A 41 0.83 4.23 3.06
CA TYR A 41 1.93 3.44 3.64
C TYR A 41 2.37 3.93 5.02
N SER A 42 1.80 5.01 5.54
CA SER A 42 2.19 5.61 6.82
C SER A 42 2.04 4.61 7.98
N ILE A 43 0.88 3.98 8.10
CA ILE A 43 0.57 3.03 9.18
C ILE A 43 1.46 1.78 9.13
N PRO A 44 1.61 1.05 8.01
CA PRO A 44 2.49 -0.13 8.00
C PRO A 44 3.95 0.22 8.25
N ILE A 45 4.44 1.37 7.76
CA ILE A 45 5.81 1.85 8.07
C ILE A 45 5.96 2.07 9.58
N ILE A 46 4.98 2.73 10.22
CA ILE A 46 4.97 2.94 11.68
C ILE A 46 4.97 1.60 12.42
N LEU A 47 4.13 0.64 12.02
CA LEU A 47 4.05 -0.68 12.68
C LEU A 47 5.35 -1.48 12.55
N VAL A 48 6.07 -1.35 11.44
CA VAL A 48 7.37 -2.00 11.23
C VAL A 48 8.48 -1.41 12.09
N LEU A 49 8.38 -0.13 12.48
CA LEU A 49 9.29 0.54 13.41
C LEU A 49 9.08 0.07 14.87
N ASP A 50 8.81 -1.22 15.08
CA ASP A 50 8.70 -1.82 16.41
C ASP A 50 10.06 -1.83 17.12
N PRO A 51 10.12 -1.49 18.42
CA PRO A 51 11.34 -1.58 19.22
C PRO A 51 12.02 -2.97 19.18
N ASN A 52 11.24 -4.03 18.97
CA ASN A 52 11.78 -5.39 18.83
C ASN A 52 12.62 -5.60 17.56
N PHE A 53 12.37 -4.80 16.52
CA PHE A 53 13.14 -4.79 15.25
C PHE A 53 14.14 -3.62 15.19
N PHE A 54 13.88 -2.53 15.93
CA PHE A 54 14.68 -1.31 15.98
C PHE A 54 15.00 -0.89 17.43
N PRO A 55 15.91 -1.58 18.14
CA PRO A 55 16.35 -1.16 19.46
C PRO A 55 17.03 0.20 19.39
N SER A 56 16.81 1.03 20.41
CA SER A 56 17.47 2.33 20.53
C SER A 56 18.99 2.15 20.57
N GLY A 57 19.71 2.79 19.64
CA GLY A 57 21.18 2.76 19.57
C GLY A 57 21.80 1.58 18.81
N GLN A 58 21.02 0.64 18.27
CA GLN A 58 21.53 -0.46 17.44
C GLN A 58 21.03 -0.36 15.99
N LYS A 59 21.90 -0.71 15.03
CA LYS A 59 21.50 -0.77 13.62
C LYS A 59 20.56 -1.96 13.41
N PRO A 60 19.43 -1.80 12.69
CA PRO A 60 18.56 -2.92 12.38
C PRO A 60 19.32 -3.96 11.56
N VAL A 61 19.23 -5.22 11.97
CA VAL A 61 19.86 -6.32 11.24
C VAL A 61 18.89 -6.75 10.13
N LEU A 62 19.25 -6.41 8.89
CA LEU A 62 18.56 -6.93 7.72
C LEU A 62 18.69 -8.45 7.71
N ARG A 63 17.56 -9.15 7.58
CA ARG A 63 17.58 -10.60 7.35
C ARG A 63 18.19 -10.84 5.97
N ASN A 64 19.02 -11.86 5.81
CA ASN A 64 19.46 -12.29 4.47
C ASN A 64 18.21 -12.62 3.64
N TRP A 65 17.87 -11.73 2.72
CA TRP A 65 16.59 -11.73 2.00
C TRP A 65 16.63 -12.75 0.87
N SER A 66 16.54 -14.04 1.22
CA SER A 66 16.57 -15.17 0.28
C SER A 66 15.25 -15.94 0.29
N ALA A 67 14.81 -16.37 -0.90
CA ALA A 67 13.57 -17.16 -1.07
C ALA A 67 13.64 -18.55 -0.40
N VAL A 68 14.85 -19.05 -0.18
CA VAL A 68 15.17 -20.35 0.44
C VAL A 68 15.33 -20.19 1.95
N GLN A 69 14.28 -19.77 2.66
CA GLN A 69 14.31 -19.76 4.13
C GLN A 69 13.12 -20.51 4.74
N LYS A 70 13.42 -21.28 5.79
CA LYS A 70 12.52 -22.20 6.49
C LYS A 70 11.54 -21.41 7.36
N GLU A 71 10.27 -21.80 7.29
CA GLU A 71 9.16 -21.22 8.06
C GLU A 71 9.43 -21.40 9.56
N ARG A 72 9.29 -20.32 10.34
CA ARG A 72 8.97 -20.41 11.77
C ARG A 72 7.72 -19.56 11.96
N LEU A 73 6.59 -20.22 11.75
CA LEU A 73 5.29 -19.73 12.14
C LEU A 73 5.24 -19.90 13.66
N GLU A 74 5.60 -18.85 14.41
CA GLU A 74 5.11 -18.79 15.78
C GLU A 74 3.66 -18.32 15.71
N ASP A 75 2.79 -19.12 16.30
CA ASP A 75 1.34 -18.98 16.30
C ASP A 75 0.92 -17.53 16.48
N LEU A 76 0.27 -16.98 15.44
CA LEU A 76 -0.48 -15.73 15.53
C LEU A 76 -1.82 -15.97 16.26
N ASN A 77 -1.78 -16.68 17.39
CA ASN A 77 -2.87 -16.71 18.36
C ASN A 77 -2.73 -15.48 19.26
N GLY A 78 -3.12 -14.34 18.72
CA GLY A 78 -3.16 -13.10 19.45
C GLY A 78 -4.19 -12.19 18.81
N CYS A 79 -5.42 -12.24 19.31
CA CYS A 79 -6.34 -11.12 19.18
C CYS A 79 -5.64 -9.91 19.79
N PHE A 80 -4.90 -9.18 18.94
CA PHE A 80 -4.15 -7.99 19.33
C PHE A 80 -5.19 -6.94 19.66
N THR A 81 -5.48 -6.79 20.96
CA THR A 81 -6.53 -5.89 21.43
C THR A 81 -6.20 -4.48 20.93
N LEU A 82 -7.18 -3.77 20.39
CA LEU A 82 -7.01 -2.43 19.81
C LEU A 82 -6.27 -1.46 20.76
N LEU A 83 -6.42 -1.67 22.07
CA LEU A 83 -5.66 -1.00 23.13
C LEU A 83 -4.15 -1.30 23.15
N ASN A 84 -3.74 -2.56 22.95
CA ASN A 84 -2.32 -2.94 22.84
C ASN A 84 -1.70 -2.41 21.54
N LEU A 85 -2.49 -2.28 20.48
CA LEU A 85 -2.11 -1.60 19.25
C LEU A 85 -1.85 -0.11 19.49
N LEU A 86 -2.81 0.58 20.12
CA LEU A 86 -2.65 1.99 20.47
C LEU A 86 -1.42 2.20 21.36
N LYS A 87 -1.22 1.36 22.39
CA LYS A 87 -0.03 1.41 23.26
C LYS A 87 1.27 1.17 22.48
N SER A 88 1.28 0.24 21.53
CA SER A 88 2.43 -0.06 20.67
C SER A 88 2.74 1.12 19.73
N ILE A 89 1.74 1.86 19.23
CA ILE A 89 1.95 2.99 18.32
C ILE A 89 2.73 4.14 18.99
N PHE A 90 2.61 4.33 20.32
CA PHE A 90 3.24 5.44 21.05
C PHE A 90 4.71 5.20 21.45
N THR A 91 5.50 4.48 20.65
CA THR A 91 6.95 4.42 20.88
C THR A 91 7.63 5.71 20.37
N TRP A 92 8.71 6.11 21.02
CA TRP A 92 9.43 7.35 20.70
C TRP A 92 9.84 7.45 19.22
N ASN A 93 10.36 6.35 18.65
CA ASN A 93 10.75 6.29 17.24
C ASN A 93 9.56 6.47 16.29
N ARG A 94 8.40 5.88 16.61
CA ARG A 94 7.17 6.01 15.80
C ARG A 94 6.61 7.43 15.87
N VAL A 95 6.61 8.02 17.05
CA VAL A 95 6.18 9.42 17.27
C VAL A 95 7.10 10.39 16.54
N ILE A 96 8.43 10.24 16.66
CA ILE A 96 9.40 11.05 15.91
C ILE A 96 9.17 10.90 14.41
N PHE A 97 9.02 9.66 13.91
CA PHE A 97 8.81 9.43 12.49
C PHE A 97 7.56 10.16 11.99
N GLY A 98 6.44 10.04 12.70
CA GLY A 98 5.19 10.70 12.37
C GLY A 98 5.29 12.23 12.42
N LEU A 99 5.87 12.78 13.49
CA LEU A 99 6.01 14.22 13.66
C LEU A 99 6.94 14.84 12.62
N VAL A 100 8.09 14.23 12.37
CA VAL A 100 9.08 14.76 11.41
C VAL A 100 8.55 14.66 9.99
N SER A 101 8.02 13.51 9.58
CA SER A 101 7.46 13.34 8.23
C SER A 101 6.26 14.27 8.00
N GLY A 102 5.36 14.39 8.98
CA GLY A 102 4.24 15.32 8.94
C GLY A 102 4.70 16.78 8.88
N SER A 103 5.71 17.15 9.65
CA SER A 103 6.27 18.53 9.63
C SER A 103 6.89 18.87 8.29
N VAL A 104 7.65 17.94 7.68
CA VAL A 104 8.23 18.13 6.33
C VAL A 104 7.13 18.28 5.29
N PHE A 105 6.10 17.42 5.31
CA PHE A 105 4.96 17.52 4.42
C PHE A 105 4.22 18.87 4.56
N LEU A 106 3.92 19.29 5.79
CA LEU A 106 3.23 20.55 6.06
C LEU A 106 4.08 21.76 5.70
N PHE A 107 5.39 21.73 5.97
CA PHE A 107 6.32 22.79 5.60
C PHE A 107 6.38 22.97 4.08
N CYS A 108 6.59 21.88 3.33
CA CYS A 108 6.62 21.96 1.87
C CYS A 108 5.26 22.41 1.30
N THR A 109 4.15 21.90 1.84
CA THR A 109 2.81 22.31 1.43
C THR A 109 2.56 23.79 1.71
N GLY A 110 2.97 24.29 2.89
CA GLY A 110 2.88 25.70 3.25
C GLY A 110 3.75 26.59 2.37
N LEU A 111 4.98 26.16 2.07
CA LEU A 111 5.88 26.87 1.15
C LEU A 111 5.26 27.01 -0.24
N PHE A 112 4.71 25.94 -0.81
CA PHE A 112 4.07 26.00 -2.12
C PHE A 112 2.73 26.75 -2.08
N PHE A 113 2.00 26.71 -0.98
CA PHE A 113 0.83 27.56 -0.79
C PHE A 113 1.21 29.05 -0.77
N CYS A 114 2.33 29.44 -0.15
CA CYS A 114 2.82 30.82 -0.21
C CYS A 114 3.22 31.25 -1.64
N LEU A 115 3.70 30.33 -2.48
CA LEU A 115 4.12 30.63 -3.86
C LEU A 115 2.95 30.67 -4.86
N TYR A 116 1.99 29.75 -4.72
CA TYR A 116 0.95 29.48 -5.72
C TYR A 116 -0.48 29.64 -5.19
N GLY A 117 -0.65 29.91 -3.91
CA GLY A 117 -1.96 30.17 -3.29
C GLY A 117 -2.90 28.97 -3.29
N TRP A 118 -4.19 29.27 -3.40
CA TRP A 118 -5.29 28.31 -3.34
C TRP A 118 -5.29 27.31 -4.49
N ASP A 119 -4.84 27.71 -5.68
CA ASP A 119 -4.83 26.83 -6.86
C ASP A 119 -3.95 25.60 -6.62
N PHE A 120 -2.76 25.80 -6.03
CA PHE A 120 -1.90 24.69 -5.62
C PHE A 120 -2.58 23.77 -4.61
N LEU A 121 -3.16 24.34 -3.53
CA LEU A 121 -3.79 23.53 -2.48
C LEU A 121 -4.98 22.73 -3.03
N HIS A 122 -5.77 23.34 -3.91
CA HIS A 122 -6.89 22.69 -4.55
C HIS A 122 -6.43 21.56 -5.46
N GLU A 123 -5.60 21.84 -6.46
CA GLU A 123 -5.21 20.86 -7.47
C GLU A 123 -4.30 19.75 -6.91
N ALA A 124 -3.38 20.09 -6.00
CA ALA A 124 -2.43 19.11 -5.46
C ALA A 124 -3.03 18.20 -4.39
N LEU A 125 -4.00 18.67 -3.59
CA LEU A 125 -4.52 17.94 -2.43
C LEU A 125 -6.05 17.79 -2.44
N LEU A 126 -6.80 18.89 -2.41
CA LEU A 126 -8.24 18.85 -2.14
C LEU A 126 -9.05 18.25 -3.29
N TYR A 127 -8.64 18.49 -4.52
CA TYR A 127 -9.27 17.96 -5.72
C TYR A 127 -9.31 16.44 -5.69
N HIS A 128 -8.26 15.76 -5.18
CA HIS A 128 -8.25 14.30 -5.08
C HIS A 128 -9.30 13.72 -4.13
N LEU A 129 -9.72 14.48 -3.11
CA LEU A 129 -10.76 14.06 -2.16
C LEU A 129 -12.16 14.22 -2.77
N THR A 130 -12.39 15.30 -3.51
CA THR A 130 -13.70 15.62 -4.09
C THR A 130 -13.90 15.04 -5.48
N ARG A 131 -12.82 14.64 -6.17
CA ARG A 131 -12.85 14.14 -7.56
C ARG A 131 -13.92 13.10 -7.78
N THR A 132 -14.73 13.34 -8.81
CA THR A 132 -15.70 12.42 -9.37
C THR A 132 -15.40 12.27 -10.84
N ASP A 133 -15.51 11.05 -11.35
CA ASP A 133 -15.27 10.77 -12.77
C ASP A 133 -16.43 9.90 -13.27
N PRO A 134 -17.43 10.52 -13.95
CA PRO A 134 -18.65 9.83 -14.37
C PRO A 134 -18.49 9.06 -15.69
N ARG A 135 -17.38 9.24 -16.42
CA ARG A 135 -17.20 8.70 -17.77
C ARG A 135 -16.03 7.72 -17.89
N HIS A 136 -14.84 8.09 -17.42
CA HIS A 136 -13.62 7.31 -17.63
C HIS A 136 -13.15 6.61 -16.37
N ASN A 137 -14.06 5.84 -15.78
CA ASN A 137 -13.89 5.29 -14.45
C ASN A 137 -14.24 3.80 -14.41
N PHE A 138 -13.23 2.96 -14.23
CA PHE A 138 -13.40 1.50 -14.13
C PHE A 138 -14.16 1.08 -12.87
N SER A 139 -14.30 1.98 -11.90
CA SER A 139 -14.92 1.68 -10.62
C SER A 139 -16.41 1.39 -10.73
N ILE A 140 -16.89 0.50 -9.86
CA ILE A 140 -18.32 0.16 -9.74
C ILE A 140 -19.19 1.39 -9.41
N TYR A 141 -18.57 2.45 -8.86
CA TYR A 141 -19.24 3.68 -8.47
C TYR A 141 -19.52 4.62 -9.64
N PHE A 142 -18.93 4.43 -10.83
CA PHE A 142 -19.07 5.39 -11.93
C PHE A 142 -20.54 5.62 -12.30
N TYR A 143 -21.35 4.56 -12.35
CA TYR A 143 -22.74 4.65 -12.79
C TYR A 143 -23.60 5.42 -11.78
N HIS A 144 -23.38 5.18 -10.48
CA HIS A 144 -23.99 5.97 -9.43
C HIS A 144 -23.56 7.45 -9.51
N ILE A 145 -22.25 7.70 -9.67
CA ILE A 145 -21.72 9.07 -9.83
C ILE A 145 -22.32 9.76 -11.06
N TYR A 146 -22.51 9.04 -12.16
CA TYR A 146 -23.10 9.54 -13.40
C TYR A 146 -24.56 9.96 -13.18
N LEU A 147 -25.38 9.12 -12.56
CA LEU A 147 -26.80 9.43 -12.30
C LEU A 147 -26.99 10.62 -11.35
N HIS A 148 -26.04 10.82 -10.43
CA HIS A 148 -26.05 11.92 -9.47
C HIS A 148 -25.17 13.10 -9.89
N TYR A 149 -24.69 13.12 -11.14
CA TYR A 149 -23.82 14.19 -11.63
C TYR A 149 -24.57 15.53 -11.64
N GLY A 150 -24.03 16.53 -10.96
CA GLY A 150 -24.67 17.86 -10.80
C GLY A 150 -25.65 17.97 -9.63
N HIS A 151 -25.97 16.89 -8.93
CA HIS A 151 -26.74 16.93 -7.69
C HIS A 151 -25.81 16.93 -6.45
N ASN A 152 -26.25 17.62 -5.38
CA ASN A 152 -25.54 17.64 -4.11
C ASN A 152 -25.67 16.29 -3.40
N ILE A 153 -24.71 15.40 -3.64
CA ILE A 153 -24.54 14.15 -2.90
C ILE A 153 -24.24 14.47 -1.44
N SER A 154 -24.97 13.83 -0.52
CA SER A 154 -24.80 13.99 0.92
C SER A 154 -23.37 13.60 1.36
N VAL A 155 -22.86 14.26 2.40
CA VAL A 155 -21.58 13.88 3.02
C VAL A 155 -21.60 12.42 3.49
N VAL A 156 -22.76 11.93 3.94
CA VAL A 156 -22.95 10.55 4.38
C VAL A 156 -22.72 9.55 3.24
N GLU A 157 -23.29 9.81 2.06
CA GLU A 157 -23.13 8.94 0.88
C GLU A 157 -21.65 8.88 0.45
N LYS A 158 -20.95 10.02 0.50
CA LYS A 158 -19.50 10.06 0.24
C LYS A 158 -18.75 9.17 1.24
N LEU A 159 -19.02 9.31 2.54
CA LEU A 159 -18.37 8.51 3.60
C LEU A 159 -18.63 7.01 3.46
N VAL A 160 -19.86 6.61 3.11
CA VAL A 160 -20.21 5.20 2.91
C VAL A 160 -19.40 4.58 1.78
N SER A 161 -19.15 5.32 0.68
CA SER A 161 -18.32 4.82 -0.43
C SER A 161 -16.84 4.60 -0.05
N PHE A 162 -16.34 5.29 0.99
CA PHE A 162 -14.98 5.12 1.50
C PHE A 162 -14.84 3.99 2.52
N LEU A 163 -15.93 3.56 3.15
CA LEU A 163 -15.89 2.60 4.25
C LEU A 163 -15.33 1.23 3.83
N PRO A 164 -15.76 0.60 2.71
CA PRO A 164 -15.19 -0.68 2.28
C PRO A 164 -13.68 -0.58 2.02
N GLN A 165 -13.26 0.51 1.35
CA GLN A 165 -11.86 0.77 1.06
C GLN A 165 -11.05 0.88 2.36
N PHE A 166 -11.53 1.68 3.32
CA PHE A 166 -10.87 1.87 4.62
C PHE A 166 -10.76 0.56 5.42
N LEU A 167 -11.84 -0.22 5.50
CA LEU A 167 -11.85 -1.50 6.23
C LEU A 167 -10.85 -2.49 5.63
N VAL A 168 -10.84 -2.64 4.30
CA VAL A 168 -9.88 -3.53 3.62
C VAL A 168 -8.45 -3.09 3.87
N GLN A 169 -8.17 -1.78 3.83
CA GLN A 169 -6.83 -1.26 4.14
C GLN A 169 -6.40 -1.63 5.57
N LEU A 170 -7.26 -1.42 6.57
CA LEU A 170 -6.95 -1.76 7.96
C LEU A 170 -6.66 -3.26 8.13
N VAL A 171 -7.52 -4.13 7.58
CA VAL A 171 -7.34 -5.58 7.67
C VAL A 171 -5.99 -6.00 7.06
N LEU A 172 -5.64 -5.49 5.89
CA LEU A 172 -4.39 -5.84 5.22
C LEU A 172 -3.15 -5.31 5.96
N ILE A 173 -3.22 -4.10 6.52
CA ILE A 173 -2.15 -3.54 7.34
C ILE A 173 -1.88 -4.46 8.53
N PHE A 174 -2.90 -4.81 9.31
CA PHE A 174 -2.70 -5.66 10.49
C PHE A 174 -2.28 -7.09 10.14
N SER A 175 -2.69 -7.59 8.97
CA SER A 175 -2.34 -8.93 8.53
C SER A 175 -0.91 -9.03 8.01
N PHE A 176 -0.39 -7.98 7.38
CA PHE A 176 0.85 -8.07 6.59
C PHE A 176 1.92 -7.02 6.93
N ALA A 177 1.70 -6.08 7.85
CA ALA A 177 2.66 -4.98 8.12
C ALA A 177 4.11 -5.46 8.31
N GLN A 178 4.30 -6.61 8.98
CA GLN A 178 5.62 -7.18 9.26
C GLN A 178 6.38 -7.67 7.99
N ASP A 179 5.66 -7.96 6.91
CA ASP A 179 6.20 -8.17 5.56
C ASP A 179 5.94 -6.91 4.73
N LEU A 180 6.74 -5.87 4.98
CA LEU A 180 6.49 -4.53 4.46
C LEU A 180 6.32 -4.50 2.92
N PRO A 181 7.23 -5.03 2.08
CA PRO A 181 7.08 -4.96 0.62
C PRO A 181 5.79 -5.62 0.14
N PHE A 182 5.41 -6.75 0.75
CA PHE A 182 4.16 -7.42 0.45
C PHE A 182 2.95 -6.60 0.90
N CYS A 183 2.98 -6.03 2.11
CA CYS A 183 1.95 -5.14 2.64
C CYS A 183 1.70 -3.95 1.72
N LEU A 184 2.76 -3.25 1.30
CA LEU A 184 2.66 -2.11 0.38
C LEU A 184 2.01 -2.52 -0.94
N PHE A 185 2.37 -3.68 -1.49
CA PHE A 185 1.76 -4.22 -2.71
C PHE A 185 0.26 -4.49 -2.54
N VAL A 186 -0.13 -5.29 -1.55
CA VAL A 186 -1.54 -5.67 -1.34
C VAL A 186 -2.41 -4.47 -0.97
N GLN A 187 -1.87 -3.52 -0.20
CA GLN A 187 -2.54 -2.25 0.07
C GLN A 187 -2.77 -1.46 -1.20
N THR A 188 -1.77 -1.34 -2.08
CA THR A 188 -1.88 -0.55 -3.31
C THR A 188 -2.90 -1.16 -4.27
N VAL A 189 -2.86 -2.48 -4.49
CA VAL A 189 -3.85 -3.18 -5.33
C VAL A 189 -5.25 -2.99 -4.77
N SER A 190 -5.43 -3.17 -3.46
CA SER A 190 -6.74 -3.01 -2.80
C SER A 190 -7.22 -1.56 -2.79
N PHE A 191 -6.30 -0.61 -2.60
CA PHE A 191 -6.62 0.81 -2.61
C PHE A 191 -7.16 1.21 -3.98
N VAL A 192 -6.54 0.74 -5.05
CA VAL A 192 -7.00 0.98 -6.42
C VAL A 192 -8.32 0.26 -6.67
N ALA A 193 -8.42 -1.05 -6.36
CA ALA A 193 -9.62 -1.84 -6.64
C ALA A 193 -10.89 -1.29 -5.97
N PHE A 194 -10.78 -0.79 -4.74
CA PHE A 194 -11.91 -0.23 -3.98
C PHE A 194 -12.03 1.30 -4.11
N ASN A 195 -11.24 1.96 -4.96
CA ASN A 195 -11.32 3.41 -5.13
C ASN A 195 -12.63 3.82 -5.85
N LYS A 196 -13.20 4.96 -5.46
CA LYS A 196 -14.33 5.57 -6.18
C LYS A 196 -14.02 5.98 -7.62
N VAL A 197 -12.76 6.34 -7.91
CA VAL A 197 -12.29 6.75 -9.22
C VAL A 197 -11.07 5.90 -9.57
N ILE A 198 -11.20 5.09 -10.62
CA ILE A 198 -10.12 4.23 -11.11
C ILE A 198 -9.84 4.61 -12.55
N THR A 199 -8.60 5.01 -12.82
CA THR A 199 -8.08 5.26 -14.17
C THR A 199 -6.93 4.30 -14.46
N ALA A 200 -6.64 4.06 -15.74
CA ALA A 200 -5.57 3.13 -16.14
C ALA A 200 -4.18 3.54 -15.61
N GLN A 201 -3.95 4.83 -15.35
CA GLN A 201 -2.71 5.34 -14.76
C GLN A 201 -2.39 4.72 -13.40
N TYR A 202 -3.41 4.35 -12.62
CA TYR A 202 -3.22 3.78 -11.28
C TYR A 202 -2.55 2.41 -11.32
N PHE A 203 -2.62 1.69 -12.44
CA PHE A 203 -2.03 0.36 -12.56
C PHE A 203 -0.51 0.37 -12.45
N VAL A 204 0.12 1.49 -12.83
CA VAL A 204 1.56 1.70 -12.68
C VAL A 204 1.98 1.60 -11.21
N TRP A 205 1.11 1.98 -10.26
CA TRP A 205 1.45 2.01 -8.84
C TRP A 205 1.79 0.62 -8.32
N PHE A 206 0.88 -0.35 -8.49
CA PHE A 206 1.13 -1.72 -8.03
C PHE A 206 2.08 -2.49 -8.97
N PHE A 207 2.17 -2.15 -10.26
CA PHE A 207 3.18 -2.77 -11.13
C PHE A 207 4.60 -2.40 -10.72
N SER A 208 4.83 -1.20 -10.18
CA SER A 208 6.15 -0.84 -9.65
C SER A 208 6.56 -1.68 -8.43
N LEU A 209 5.59 -2.20 -7.68
CA LEU A 209 5.79 -3.03 -6.50
C LEU A 209 5.79 -4.54 -6.82
N LEU A 210 5.20 -4.96 -7.93
CA LEU A 210 5.09 -6.38 -8.29
C LEU A 210 6.46 -7.11 -8.34
N PRO A 211 7.53 -6.57 -8.96
CA PRO A 211 8.84 -7.21 -8.96
C PRO A 211 9.42 -7.46 -7.56
N LEU A 212 9.01 -6.68 -6.57
CA LEU A 212 9.48 -6.80 -5.18
C LEU A 212 8.83 -7.97 -4.44
N ILE A 213 7.70 -8.51 -4.91
CA ILE A 213 7.03 -9.63 -4.23
C ILE A 213 7.19 -10.96 -4.97
N LEU A 214 7.49 -10.94 -6.28
CA LEU A 214 7.57 -12.14 -7.12
C LEU A 214 8.53 -13.22 -6.59
N PRO A 215 9.74 -12.90 -6.07
CA PRO A 215 10.67 -13.92 -5.56
C PRO A 215 10.12 -14.74 -4.38
N TRP A 216 9.13 -14.21 -3.67
CA TRP A 216 8.50 -14.84 -2.50
C TRP A 216 7.15 -15.49 -2.82
N SER A 217 6.75 -15.50 -4.10
CA SER A 217 5.56 -16.20 -4.54
C SER A 217 5.86 -17.68 -4.85
N LYS A 218 5.06 -18.58 -4.29
CA LYS A 218 4.99 -20.01 -4.69
C LYS A 218 4.27 -20.18 -6.04
N MET A 219 3.67 -19.10 -6.57
CA MET A 219 2.93 -19.13 -7.83
C MET A 219 3.87 -19.33 -9.02
N LYS A 220 3.68 -20.44 -9.72
CA LYS A 220 4.41 -20.71 -10.98
C LYS A 220 3.78 -19.92 -12.13
N LEU A 221 4.61 -19.41 -13.04
CA LEU A 221 4.19 -18.73 -14.27
C LEU A 221 3.40 -19.61 -15.26
N LYS A 222 3.26 -20.91 -14.97
CA LYS A 222 2.38 -21.83 -15.70
C LYS A 222 0.91 -21.38 -15.56
N TRP A 223 -0.03 -22.32 -15.62
CA TRP A 223 -1.47 -22.05 -15.53
C TRP A 223 -1.89 -21.08 -14.42
N GLY A 224 -1.29 -21.14 -13.21
CA GLY A 224 -1.64 -20.21 -12.12
C GLY A 224 -1.35 -18.73 -12.45
N GLY A 225 -0.09 -18.41 -12.74
CA GLY A 225 0.32 -17.04 -13.07
C GLY A 225 -0.25 -16.56 -14.41
N LEU A 226 -0.25 -17.41 -15.43
CA LEU A 226 -0.79 -17.08 -16.75
C LEU A 226 -2.29 -16.78 -16.68
N SER A 227 -3.07 -17.56 -15.93
CA SER A 227 -4.49 -17.28 -15.75
C SER A 227 -4.75 -15.95 -15.05
N CYS A 228 -3.92 -15.56 -14.07
CA CYS A 228 -4.04 -14.24 -13.44
C CYS A 228 -3.78 -13.11 -14.43
N ILE A 229 -2.76 -13.25 -15.27
CA ILE A 229 -2.42 -12.25 -16.31
C ILE A 229 -3.55 -12.14 -17.34
N LEU A 230 -4.01 -13.28 -17.86
CA LEU A 230 -5.08 -13.31 -18.86
C LEU A 230 -6.41 -12.78 -18.30
N LEU A 231 -6.74 -13.11 -17.05
CA LEU A 231 -7.93 -12.59 -16.38
C LEU A 231 -7.83 -11.07 -16.18
N TRP A 232 -6.66 -10.57 -15.77
CA TRP A 232 -6.43 -9.13 -15.58
C TRP A 232 -6.56 -8.34 -16.89
N ILE A 233 -5.91 -8.82 -17.95
CA ILE A 233 -5.98 -8.21 -19.28
C ILE A 233 -7.43 -8.29 -19.81
N GLY A 234 -8.05 -9.46 -19.72
CA GLY A 234 -9.41 -9.71 -20.19
C GLY A 234 -10.45 -8.82 -19.51
N ALA A 235 -10.34 -8.62 -18.20
CA ALA A 235 -11.26 -7.75 -17.46
C ALA A 235 -11.18 -6.28 -17.93
N GLN A 236 -9.96 -5.79 -18.20
CA GLN A 236 -9.76 -4.43 -18.71
C GLN A 236 -10.24 -4.27 -20.14
N THR A 237 -9.85 -5.19 -21.04
CA THR A 237 -10.25 -5.11 -22.46
C THR A 237 -11.77 -5.24 -22.60
N HIS A 238 -12.41 -6.07 -21.77
CA HIS A 238 -13.85 -6.17 -21.70
C HIS A 238 -14.50 -4.83 -21.28
N TRP A 239 -13.98 -4.17 -20.24
CA TRP A 239 -14.48 -2.85 -19.83
C TRP A 239 -14.25 -1.79 -20.93
N LEU A 240 -13.06 -1.77 -21.53
CA LEU A 240 -12.68 -0.84 -22.60
C LEU A 240 -13.55 -1.00 -23.85
N MET A 241 -13.96 -2.22 -24.18
CA MET A 241 -14.90 -2.47 -25.27
C MET A 241 -16.23 -1.73 -25.06
N TRP A 242 -16.83 -1.84 -23.87
CA TRP A 242 -18.07 -1.14 -23.54
C TRP A 242 -17.85 0.38 -23.48
N GLY A 243 -16.74 0.83 -22.90
CA GLY A 243 -16.37 2.25 -22.88
C GLY A 243 -16.22 2.83 -24.28
N TYR A 244 -15.65 2.07 -25.22
CA TYR A 244 -15.55 2.48 -26.62
C TYR A 244 -16.92 2.63 -27.29
N LEU A 245 -17.83 1.68 -27.08
CA LEU A 245 -19.18 1.74 -27.64
C LEU A 245 -19.98 2.92 -27.07
N LEU A 246 -19.79 3.23 -25.80
CA LEU A 246 -20.42 4.36 -25.14
C LEU A 246 -19.89 5.70 -25.67
N GLU A 247 -18.58 5.93 -25.56
CA GLU A 247 -17.96 7.24 -25.77
C GLU A 247 -17.74 7.57 -27.25
N PHE A 248 -17.34 6.59 -28.07
CA PHE A 248 -17.00 6.83 -29.48
C PHE A 248 -18.11 6.45 -30.45
N LYS A 249 -18.96 5.48 -30.11
CA LYS A 249 -20.09 5.07 -30.96
C LYS A 249 -21.44 5.62 -30.48
N GLY A 250 -21.49 6.31 -29.34
CA GLY A 250 -22.72 6.91 -28.81
C GLY A 250 -23.82 5.90 -28.47
N LYS A 251 -23.48 4.62 -28.26
CA LYS A 251 -24.46 3.59 -27.91
C LYS A 251 -24.80 3.66 -26.43
N ASN A 252 -26.07 3.55 -26.09
CA ASN A 252 -26.53 3.52 -24.70
C ASN A 252 -26.22 2.14 -24.05
N VAL A 253 -24.99 1.98 -23.55
CA VAL A 253 -24.49 0.73 -22.92
C VAL A 253 -24.07 0.92 -21.45
N PHE A 254 -24.66 1.88 -20.75
CA PHE A 254 -24.30 2.21 -19.36
C PHE A 254 -24.40 1.02 -18.41
N LEU A 255 -25.45 0.20 -18.53
CA LEU A 255 -25.64 -0.98 -17.67
C LEU A 255 -24.57 -2.04 -17.92
N GLN A 256 -24.25 -2.32 -19.19
CA GLN A 256 -23.23 -3.29 -19.58
C GLN A 256 -21.84 -2.82 -19.12
N LEU A 257 -21.56 -1.53 -19.24
CA LEU A 257 -20.33 -0.91 -18.72
C LEU A 257 -20.24 -1.04 -17.19
N TRP A 258 -21.35 -0.84 -16.48
CA TRP A 258 -21.43 -1.05 -15.03
C TRP A 258 -21.18 -2.51 -14.62
N VAL A 259 -21.82 -3.46 -15.30
CA VAL A 259 -21.57 -4.90 -15.11
C VAL A 259 -20.11 -5.26 -15.41
N ALA A 260 -19.50 -4.64 -16.44
CA ALA A 260 -18.08 -4.80 -16.69
C ALA A 260 -17.21 -4.26 -15.55
N GLY A 261 -17.60 -3.17 -14.90
CA GLY A 261 -16.94 -2.65 -13.69
C GLY A 261 -17.01 -3.62 -12.50
N LEU A 262 -18.15 -4.28 -12.30
CA LEU A 262 -18.29 -5.34 -11.28
C LEU A 262 -17.36 -6.53 -11.58
N MET A 263 -17.30 -6.98 -12.83
CA MET A 263 -16.38 -8.05 -13.23
C MET A 263 -14.91 -7.64 -13.10
N PHE A 264 -14.58 -6.38 -13.40
CA PHE A 264 -13.25 -5.84 -13.19
C PHE A 264 -12.86 -5.86 -11.71
N LEU A 265 -13.76 -5.44 -10.82
CA LEU A 265 -13.53 -5.55 -9.37
C LEU A 265 -13.34 -7.00 -8.93
N ALA A 266 -14.22 -7.91 -9.36
CA ALA A 266 -14.14 -9.33 -9.01
C ALA A 266 -12.82 -9.97 -9.49
N ALA A 267 -12.38 -9.64 -10.71
CA ALA A 267 -11.10 -10.10 -11.24
C ALA A 267 -9.92 -9.62 -10.39
N ASN A 268 -9.88 -8.33 -10.01
CA ASN A 268 -8.81 -7.79 -9.17
C ASN A 268 -8.79 -8.42 -7.78
N ILE A 269 -9.96 -8.62 -7.15
CA ILE A 269 -10.07 -9.30 -5.85
C ILE A 269 -9.58 -10.75 -5.96
N PHE A 270 -10.02 -11.48 -6.99
CA PHE A 270 -9.59 -12.87 -7.21
C PHE A 270 -8.07 -12.97 -7.37
N ILE A 271 -7.46 -12.11 -8.19
CA ILE A 271 -6.01 -12.07 -8.40
C ILE A 271 -5.30 -11.74 -7.09
N LEU A 272 -5.77 -10.75 -6.34
CA LEU A 272 -5.20 -10.38 -5.05
C LEU A 272 -5.24 -11.56 -4.07
N VAL A 273 -6.37 -12.25 -3.95
CA VAL A 273 -6.52 -13.44 -3.10
C VAL A 273 -5.58 -14.56 -3.54
N MET A 274 -5.44 -14.78 -4.85
CA MET A 274 -4.48 -15.76 -5.38
C MET A 274 -3.04 -15.42 -5.01
N ILE A 275 -2.63 -14.15 -5.15
CA ILE A 275 -1.30 -13.70 -4.75
C ILE A 275 -1.09 -13.90 -3.25
N ILE A 276 -2.06 -13.52 -2.41
CA ILE A 276 -1.99 -13.72 -0.95
C ILE A 276 -1.84 -15.20 -0.58
N ARG A 277 -2.66 -16.08 -1.17
CA ARG A 277 -2.60 -17.53 -0.86
C ARG A 277 -1.31 -18.19 -1.32
N GLN A 278 -0.66 -17.65 -2.35
CA GLN A 278 0.61 -18.17 -2.88
C GLN A 278 1.83 -17.45 -2.30
N HIS A 279 1.65 -16.43 -1.46
CA HIS A 279 2.75 -15.69 -0.87
C HIS A 279 3.42 -16.48 0.25
N LYS A 280 4.74 -16.44 0.29
CA LYS A 280 5.54 -16.95 1.40
C LYS A 280 5.99 -15.78 2.25
N TYR A 281 5.45 -15.71 3.47
CA TYR A 281 5.77 -14.65 4.43
C TYR A 281 7.29 -14.46 4.59
N SER A 282 7.75 -13.23 4.43
CA SER A 282 9.16 -12.87 4.53
C SER A 282 9.32 -11.50 5.20
N SER A 283 9.55 -11.51 6.52
CA SER A 283 9.91 -10.27 7.22
C SER A 283 11.25 -9.73 6.75
N VAL A 284 11.31 -8.43 6.48
CA VAL A 284 12.54 -7.72 6.07
C VAL A 284 13.53 -7.65 7.24
N PHE A 285 13.01 -7.44 8.46
CA PHE A 285 13.80 -7.29 9.67
C PHE A 285 13.82 -8.58 10.49
N LYS A 286 14.95 -8.83 11.15
CA LYS A 286 15.10 -9.90 12.15
C LYS A 286 14.73 -9.34 13.52
N ALA A 287 13.82 -10.00 14.25
CA ALA A 287 13.53 -9.63 15.63
C ALA A 287 14.77 -9.91 16.50
N LEU A 288 15.06 -9.05 17.47
CA LEU A 288 16.05 -9.41 18.49
C LEU A 288 15.50 -10.55 19.35
N GLU A 289 16.16 -11.71 19.30
CA GLU A 289 15.97 -12.74 20.31
C GLU A 289 16.57 -12.22 21.62
N TYR A 290 15.71 -11.82 22.56
CA TYR A 290 16.14 -11.64 23.95
C TYR A 290 16.48 -13.02 24.49
N THR A 291 17.75 -13.40 24.42
CA THR A 291 18.24 -14.63 25.03
C THR A 291 18.11 -14.45 26.54
N HIS A 292 17.06 -15.02 27.12
CA HIS A 292 16.98 -15.17 28.56
C HIS A 292 18.09 -16.15 28.94
N SER A 293 19.27 -15.63 29.29
CA SER A 293 20.38 -16.40 29.83
C SER A 293 19.91 -17.06 31.12
N LYS A 294 19.48 -18.33 31.04
CA LYS A 294 19.28 -19.18 32.21
C LYS A 294 20.63 -19.84 32.51
N HIS A 295 21.62 -19.04 32.86
CA HIS A 295 22.88 -19.52 33.40
C HIS A 295 22.70 -19.73 34.92
N THR A 296 22.03 -20.81 35.30
CA THR A 296 22.29 -21.44 36.59
C THR A 296 23.19 -22.63 36.31
N ALA A 297 24.48 -22.35 36.21
CA ALA A 297 25.51 -23.31 36.53
C ALA A 297 25.36 -23.62 38.04
N LYS A 298 24.95 -24.84 38.36
CA LYS A 298 25.34 -25.51 39.60
C LYS A 298 26.06 -26.78 39.19
N LEU A 299 27.35 -26.61 38.94
CA LEU A 299 28.36 -27.61 39.21
C LEU A 299 28.98 -27.18 40.53
N GLU A 300 28.70 -28.00 41.55
CA GLU A 300 29.42 -28.27 42.82
C GLU A 300 28.42 -28.72 43.87
#